data_AF-A0A5M9ZWP4-F1
#
_entry.id   AF-A0A5M9ZWP4-F1
#
_cell.length_a   1.000
_cell.length_b   1.000
_cell.length_c   1.000
_cell.angle_alpha   90.00
_cell.angle_beta   90.00
_cell.angle_gamma   90.00
#
_symmetry.space_group_name_H-M   'P 1'
#
loop_
_entity.id
_entity.type
_entity.pdbx_description
1 polymer ?
#
loop_
_entity_poly.entity_id
_entity_poly.type
_entity_poly.pdbx_seq_one_letter_code
_entity_poly.pdbx_strand_id
1 'polypeptide(L)'
;MMVKRSRRAGSVILLVVGVVLSIACYANVAMNVAEAMPVAESVMTAATGKPTSPRNDGTGVTRGNGEQASKGTGESDADCLYDGMTVSQAAQCEKRVAEQVRKRHEEEEAAKQAEAQRKAEQEAEQRKAVEEAEQKAQQEEAARQAAAQAEAQRQAEAQAEEQRQAAAQAEAQRQAEAAAQAAAAQAAAIGHAVDRTCTTTQQRGLAACQGAIDLGGLVEITVESPHGPDNPYTTAWLAHNSKGGDWILHTNIGDTVRINGRDYVVTGGWDQDQRKGKYDRKLPRYLLQTCYYNSDYMRELILQPK
;
A
#
# COMPACT_ATOMS: atom_id res chain seq x y z
N MET A 1 67.15 -39.41 -27.65
CA MET A 1 66.33 -39.93 -26.52
C MET A 1 66.08 -38.81 -25.53
N MET A 2 64.90 -38.18 -25.58
CA MET A 2 64.51 -37.09 -24.67
C MET A 2 63.58 -37.65 -23.58
N VAL A 3 64.02 -37.60 -22.33
CA VAL A 3 63.25 -38.04 -21.16
C VAL A 3 62.27 -36.94 -20.77
N LYS A 4 60.97 -37.20 -20.98
CA LYS A 4 59.86 -36.32 -20.61
C LYS A 4 59.62 -36.45 -19.09
N ARG A 5 60.23 -35.57 -18.29
CA ARG A 5 59.97 -35.49 -16.84
C ARG A 5 58.59 -34.88 -16.58
N SER A 6 57.67 -35.72 -16.13
CA SER A 6 56.30 -35.38 -15.70
C SER A 6 56.31 -34.48 -14.46
N ARG A 7 55.84 -33.23 -14.60
CA ARG A 7 55.58 -32.31 -13.49
C ARG A 7 54.21 -32.64 -12.86
N ARG A 8 54.19 -33.56 -11.90
CA ARG A 8 52.99 -33.90 -11.08
C ARG A 8 53.20 -33.72 -9.57
N ALA A 9 54.04 -32.76 -9.15
CA ALA A 9 54.30 -32.52 -7.72
C ALA A 9 53.43 -31.39 -7.09
N GLY A 10 52.77 -30.56 -7.90
CA GLY A 10 52.12 -29.32 -7.42
C GLY A 10 50.68 -29.43 -6.91
N SER A 11 50.08 -30.63 -6.89
CA SER A 11 48.67 -30.83 -6.51
C SER A 11 48.48 -31.48 -5.13
N VAL A 12 49.58 -31.92 -4.49
CA VAL A 12 49.52 -32.73 -3.25
C VAL A 12 49.47 -31.84 -1.99
N ILE A 13 50.01 -30.63 -2.02
CA ILE A 13 50.24 -29.83 -0.79
C ILE A 13 48.96 -29.14 -0.26
N LEU A 14 48.10 -28.62 -1.15
CA LEU A 14 46.80 -28.02 -0.78
C LEU A 14 45.78 -29.06 -0.28
N LEU A 15 45.92 -30.32 -0.68
CA LEU A 15 45.14 -31.44 -0.14
C LEU A 15 45.53 -31.74 1.31
N VAL A 16 46.81 -31.60 1.66
CA VAL A 16 47.33 -31.98 2.98
C VAL A 16 46.98 -30.97 4.08
N VAL A 17 46.93 -29.66 3.78
CA VAL A 17 46.52 -28.65 4.79
C VAL A 17 45.03 -28.77 5.12
N GLY A 18 44.18 -29.09 4.13
CA GLY A 18 42.76 -29.31 4.39
C GLY A 18 42.47 -30.55 5.24
N VAL A 19 43.26 -31.62 5.10
CA VAL A 19 43.04 -32.88 5.83
C VAL A 19 43.35 -32.76 7.34
N VAL A 20 44.27 -31.89 7.75
CA VAL A 20 44.63 -31.73 9.18
C VAL A 20 43.55 -30.96 9.95
N LEU A 21 42.90 -29.96 9.33
CA LEU A 21 41.80 -29.21 9.97
C LEU A 21 40.53 -30.07 10.13
N SER A 22 40.21 -30.93 9.16
CA SER A 22 39.09 -31.88 9.20
C SER A 22 39.01 -32.74 10.46
N ILE A 23 40.15 -33.27 10.91
CA ILE A 23 40.19 -34.24 12.01
C ILE A 23 39.85 -33.59 13.36
N ALA A 24 40.13 -32.30 13.54
CA ALA A 24 39.87 -31.58 14.78
C ALA A 24 38.40 -31.15 14.95
N CYS A 25 37.65 -30.99 13.86
CA CYS A 25 36.27 -30.49 13.90
C CYS A 25 35.24 -31.48 14.47
N TYR A 26 35.52 -32.78 14.45
CA TYR A 26 34.55 -33.83 14.82
C TYR A 26 34.27 -33.96 16.33
N ALA A 27 35.07 -33.35 17.22
CA ALA A 27 35.00 -33.63 18.65
C ALA A 27 33.93 -32.81 19.44
N ASN A 28 33.29 -31.77 18.88
CA ASN A 28 32.56 -30.77 19.69
C ASN A 28 31.02 -30.69 19.55
N VAL A 29 30.35 -31.36 18.60
CA VAL A 29 28.94 -30.99 18.23
C VAL A 29 27.82 -31.79 18.91
N ALA A 30 28.07 -32.43 20.04
CA ALA A 30 27.05 -33.26 20.70
C ALA A 30 26.05 -32.52 21.63
N MET A 31 26.04 -31.19 21.73
CA MET A 31 25.23 -30.49 22.74
C MET A 31 24.55 -29.20 22.22
N ASN A 32 23.20 -29.15 22.33
CA ASN A 32 22.31 -27.97 22.38
C ASN A 32 21.47 -27.59 21.14
N VAL A 33 20.19 -28.00 21.08
CA VAL A 33 19.07 -27.25 20.44
C VAL A 33 17.73 -27.60 21.12
N ALA A 34 17.03 -26.60 21.70
CA ALA A 34 15.56 -26.56 21.96
C ALA A 34 15.17 -25.09 22.30
N GLU A 35 14.58 -24.32 21.37
CA GLU A 35 13.15 -24.05 21.12
C GLU A 35 12.53 -22.88 21.93
N ALA A 36 11.92 -21.93 21.21
CA ALA A 36 11.02 -20.88 21.72
C ALA A 36 10.11 -20.36 20.59
N MET A 37 8.81 -20.09 20.85
CA MET A 37 7.96 -19.00 20.28
C MET A 37 6.56 -18.91 20.98
N PRO A 38 5.92 -17.72 21.09
CA PRO A 38 4.48 -17.59 21.37
C PRO A 38 3.69 -16.69 20.38
N VAL A 39 2.35 -16.80 20.42
CA VAL A 39 1.34 -16.17 19.54
C VAL A 39 0.50 -15.12 20.31
N ALA A 40 0.03 -14.07 19.63
CA ALA A 40 -0.84 -13.01 20.15
C ALA A 40 -2.15 -12.89 19.34
N GLU A 41 -3.25 -12.45 19.98
CA GLU A 41 -4.51 -12.09 19.31
C GLU A 41 -5.26 -10.97 20.06
N SER A 42 -6.02 -10.15 19.31
CA SER A 42 -6.66 -8.90 19.77
C SER A 42 -8.13 -8.77 19.33
N VAL A 43 -8.80 -7.79 19.97
CA VAL A 43 -10.24 -7.57 20.21
C VAL A 43 -10.92 -6.68 19.15
N MET A 44 -12.26 -6.74 18.98
CA MET A 44 -13.09 -5.56 18.61
C MET A 44 -14.55 -5.61 19.12
N THR A 45 -15.12 -4.42 19.36
CA THR A 45 -16.48 -4.13 19.87
C THR A 45 -17.13 -3.02 19.00
N ALA A 46 -18.47 -2.98 18.88
CA ALA A 46 -19.22 -2.02 18.04
C ALA A 46 -20.40 -1.36 18.79
N ALA A 47 -20.80 -0.14 18.38
CA ALA A 47 -21.95 0.64 18.89
C ALA A 47 -22.70 1.37 17.75
N THR A 48 -24.00 1.59 17.91
CA THR A 48 -24.94 2.18 16.92
C THR A 48 -25.76 3.35 17.50
N GLY A 49 -26.07 4.37 16.68
CA GLY A 49 -26.99 5.48 17.00
C GLY A 49 -27.84 5.91 15.79
N LYS A 50 -29.02 6.52 16.05
CA LYS A 50 -30.12 6.78 15.10
C LYS A 50 -30.62 8.25 15.19
N PRO A 51 -31.11 8.91 14.10
CA PRO A 51 -31.42 10.35 14.11
C PRO A 51 -32.93 10.72 14.03
N THR A 52 -33.15 12.04 14.09
CA THR A 52 -34.34 12.89 14.39
C THR A 52 -35.14 13.37 13.16
N SER A 53 -36.29 14.06 13.39
CA SER A 53 -37.09 14.78 12.37
C SER A 53 -37.70 16.07 12.95
N PRO A 54 -37.91 17.16 12.16
CA PRO A 54 -38.75 18.29 12.55
C PRO A 54 -39.92 18.59 11.57
N ARG A 55 -40.78 19.52 12.01
CA ARG A 55 -42.15 19.83 11.58
C ARG A 55 -42.23 21.27 11.04
N ASN A 56 -43.09 21.50 10.05
CA ASN A 56 -43.25 22.75 9.29
C ASN A 56 -44.58 23.43 9.67
N ASP A 57 -44.60 24.77 9.84
CA ASP A 57 -45.83 25.56 10.06
C ASP A 57 -45.89 26.77 9.11
N GLY A 58 -47.05 26.94 8.48
CA GLY A 58 -47.30 27.88 7.39
C GLY A 58 -47.86 29.24 7.79
N THR A 59 -47.77 30.17 6.86
CA THR A 59 -48.35 31.52 6.90
C THR A 59 -48.80 31.95 5.50
N GLY A 60 -49.94 32.64 5.42
CA GLY A 60 -50.47 33.32 4.22
C GLY A 60 -52.00 33.39 4.27
N VAL A 61 -52.67 34.49 4.60
CA VAL A 61 -52.83 35.79 3.89
C VAL A 61 -53.69 35.71 2.62
N THR A 62 -54.88 36.33 2.68
CA THR A 62 -55.61 37.05 1.60
C THR A 62 -56.78 37.76 2.30
N ARG A 63 -56.89 39.10 2.43
CA ARG A 63 -56.97 40.24 1.49
C ARG A 63 -58.09 40.13 0.45
N GLY A 64 -59.05 41.06 0.57
CA GLY A 64 -60.23 41.20 -0.27
C GLY A 64 -60.10 42.21 -1.42
N ASN A 65 -61.23 42.37 -2.10
CA ASN A 65 -61.73 43.38 -3.05
C ASN A 65 -62.70 42.58 -3.95
N GLY A 66 -63.94 42.97 -4.23
CA GLY A 66 -64.48 44.30 -4.49
C GLY A 66 -64.66 44.43 -6.00
N GLU A 67 -65.91 44.35 -6.49
CA GLU A 67 -66.45 45.00 -7.71
C GLU A 67 -67.83 44.39 -8.00
N GLN A 68 -68.95 45.11 -7.81
CA GLN A 68 -69.54 46.17 -8.65
C GLN A 68 -70.09 45.72 -10.01
N ALA A 69 -71.40 46.01 -10.15
CA ALA A 69 -72.13 46.32 -11.38
C ALA A 69 -72.38 45.20 -12.40
N SER A 70 -73.57 44.60 -12.33
CA SER A 70 -74.32 44.33 -13.57
C SER A 70 -75.53 45.26 -13.61
N LYS A 71 -75.43 46.22 -14.54
CA LYS A 71 -76.47 47.15 -14.93
C LYS A 71 -77.42 46.34 -15.82
N GLY A 72 -78.52 45.86 -15.26
CA GLY A 72 -79.56 45.19 -16.03
C GLY A 72 -80.16 46.18 -17.03
N THR A 73 -79.74 46.08 -18.29
CA THR A 73 -80.51 46.59 -19.42
C THR A 73 -81.73 45.68 -19.56
N GLY A 74 -82.77 45.99 -18.78
CA GLY A 74 -84.14 45.54 -19.04
C GLY A 74 -84.62 46.21 -20.32
N GLU A 75 -84.18 45.67 -21.45
CA GLU A 75 -84.56 46.13 -22.77
C GLU A 75 -85.92 45.52 -23.11
N SER A 76 -86.94 46.36 -22.90
CA SER A 76 -88.26 46.30 -23.52
C SER A 76 -88.89 44.91 -23.56
N ASP A 77 -89.48 44.48 -22.43
CA ASP A 77 -90.63 43.59 -22.47
C ASP A 77 -91.61 44.20 -23.48
N ALA A 78 -91.75 43.53 -24.62
CA ALA A 78 -92.63 43.96 -25.68
C ALA A 78 -94.04 43.86 -25.13
N ASP A 79 -94.54 44.99 -24.63
CA ASP A 79 -95.91 45.17 -24.19
C ASP A 79 -96.79 45.08 -25.44
N CYS A 80 -97.00 43.85 -25.92
CA CYS A 80 -97.84 43.57 -27.07
C CYS A 80 -99.33 43.60 -26.70
N LEU A 81 -99.66 43.87 -25.43
CA LEU A 81 -101.00 44.15 -24.94
C LEU A 81 -101.26 45.65 -24.98
N TYR A 82 -102.26 46.06 -25.77
CA TYR A 82 -102.77 47.44 -25.78
C TYR A 82 -104.30 47.44 -25.76
N ASP A 83 -104.89 48.52 -25.25
CA ASP A 83 -106.33 48.67 -25.15
C ASP A 83 -107.00 48.67 -26.53
N GLY A 84 -107.99 47.79 -26.73
CA GLY A 84 -108.72 47.62 -27.99
C GLY A 84 -108.30 46.41 -28.84
N MET A 85 -107.41 45.56 -28.34
CA MET A 85 -106.97 44.34 -29.02
C MET A 85 -108.08 43.28 -29.10
N THR A 86 -108.20 42.59 -30.24
CA THR A 86 -109.14 41.45 -30.39
C THR A 86 -108.61 40.20 -29.66
N VAL A 87 -109.50 39.30 -29.24
CA VAL A 87 -109.13 38.03 -28.56
C VAL A 87 -108.08 37.23 -29.36
N SER A 88 -108.16 37.26 -30.70
CA SER A 88 -107.20 36.57 -31.57
C SER A 88 -105.79 37.16 -31.52
N GLN A 89 -105.67 38.48 -31.38
CA GLN A 89 -104.39 39.18 -31.27
C GLN A 89 -103.79 39.00 -29.86
N ALA A 90 -104.63 38.94 -28.82
CA ALA A 90 -104.19 38.64 -27.45
C ALA A 90 -103.56 37.24 -27.37
N ALA A 91 -104.21 36.23 -27.97
CA ALA A 91 -103.66 34.87 -28.03
C ALA A 91 -102.33 34.77 -28.80
N GLN A 92 -102.12 35.59 -29.83
CA GLN A 92 -100.83 35.66 -30.54
C GLN A 92 -99.76 36.39 -29.72
N CYS A 93 -100.13 37.41 -28.94
CA CYS A 93 -99.24 38.09 -28.00
C CYS A 93 -98.77 37.11 -26.91
N GLU A 94 -99.67 36.35 -26.29
CA GLU A 94 -99.33 35.32 -25.28
C GLU A 94 -98.35 34.26 -25.81
N LYS A 95 -98.55 33.79 -27.05
CA LYS A 95 -97.62 32.82 -27.67
C LYS A 95 -96.22 33.40 -27.84
N ARG A 96 -96.08 34.66 -28.27
CA ARG A 96 -94.78 35.32 -28.43
C ARG A 96 -94.08 35.54 -27.09
N VAL A 97 -94.82 35.94 -26.06
CA VAL A 97 -94.27 36.10 -24.70
C VAL A 97 -93.80 34.74 -24.16
N ALA A 98 -94.61 33.69 -24.31
CA ALA A 98 -94.23 32.34 -23.87
C ALA A 98 -92.97 31.81 -24.59
N GLU A 99 -92.86 32.05 -25.90
CA GLU A 99 -91.68 31.67 -26.69
C GLU A 99 -90.44 32.48 -26.30
N GLN A 100 -90.57 33.78 -26.03
CA GLN A 100 -89.48 34.64 -25.57
C GLN A 100 -88.99 34.26 -24.18
N VAL A 101 -89.89 33.92 -23.24
CA VAL A 101 -89.53 33.42 -21.91
C VAL A 101 -88.81 32.07 -22.03
N ARG A 102 -89.30 31.16 -22.88
CA ARG A 102 -88.63 29.87 -23.13
C ARG A 102 -87.23 30.08 -23.70
N LYS A 103 -87.09 30.94 -24.71
CA LYS A 103 -85.79 31.28 -25.31
C LYS A 103 -84.83 31.90 -24.30
N ARG A 104 -85.30 32.83 -23.45
CA ARG A 104 -84.49 33.44 -22.39
C ARG A 104 -84.02 32.41 -21.36
N HIS A 105 -84.90 31.49 -20.96
CA HIS A 105 -84.55 30.42 -20.03
C HIS A 105 -83.52 29.45 -20.65
N GLU A 106 -83.68 29.07 -21.92
CA GLU A 106 -82.70 28.24 -22.64
C GLU A 106 -81.34 28.93 -22.76
N GLU A 107 -81.31 30.23 -23.08
CA GLU A 107 -80.08 31.04 -23.16
C GLU A 107 -79.41 31.21 -21.79
N GLU A 108 -80.17 31.43 -20.72
CA GLU A 108 -79.65 31.53 -19.36
C GLU A 108 -79.05 30.20 -18.86
N GLU A 109 -79.74 29.09 -19.11
CA GLU A 109 -79.22 27.76 -18.75
C GLU A 109 -77.98 27.40 -19.57
N ALA A 110 -77.94 27.75 -20.87
CA ALA A 110 -76.74 27.58 -21.69
C ALA A 110 -75.58 28.46 -21.20
N ALA A 111 -75.85 29.70 -20.76
CA ALA A 111 -74.84 30.59 -20.18
C ALA A 111 -74.28 30.04 -18.85
N LYS A 112 -75.15 29.52 -17.96
CA LYS A 112 -74.73 28.87 -16.71
C LYS A 112 -73.86 27.64 -16.97
N GLN A 113 -74.22 26.82 -17.95
CA GLN A 113 -73.42 25.64 -18.33
C GLN A 113 -72.06 26.04 -18.91
N ALA A 114 -72.02 27.07 -19.77
CA ALA A 114 -70.77 27.58 -20.33
C ALA A 114 -69.86 28.19 -19.23
N GLU A 115 -70.43 28.92 -18.26
CA GLU A 115 -69.65 29.44 -17.13
C GLU A 115 -69.12 28.32 -16.23
N ALA A 116 -69.94 27.31 -15.93
CA ALA A 116 -69.53 26.15 -15.14
C ALA A 116 -68.41 25.37 -15.84
N GLN A 117 -68.50 25.16 -17.16
CA GLN A 117 -67.44 24.52 -17.94
C GLN A 117 -66.14 25.33 -17.92
N ARG A 118 -66.21 26.66 -18.10
CA ARG A 118 -65.02 27.53 -18.01
C ARG A 118 -64.36 27.48 -16.64
N LYS A 119 -65.14 27.47 -15.56
CA LYS A 119 -64.62 27.33 -14.19
C LYS A 119 -63.94 25.97 -14.00
N ALA A 120 -64.54 24.88 -14.49
CA ALA A 120 -63.95 23.55 -14.42
C ALA A 120 -62.62 23.45 -15.21
N GLU A 121 -62.55 24.05 -16.40
CA GLU A 121 -61.31 24.09 -17.19
C GLU A 121 -60.20 24.90 -16.50
N GLN A 122 -60.54 26.06 -15.91
CA GLN A 122 -59.59 26.86 -15.14
C GLN A 122 -59.07 26.13 -13.88
N GLU A 123 -59.95 25.44 -13.15
CA GLU A 123 -59.53 24.64 -11.99
C GLU A 123 -58.64 23.47 -12.41
N ALA A 124 -58.92 22.82 -13.54
CA ALA A 124 -58.10 21.74 -14.07
C ALA A 124 -56.70 22.25 -14.49
N GLU A 125 -56.64 23.40 -15.17
CA GLU A 125 -55.37 24.02 -15.58
C GLU A 125 -54.53 24.46 -14.37
N GLN A 126 -55.17 25.06 -13.35
CA GLN A 126 -54.49 25.43 -12.10
C GLN A 126 -53.94 24.20 -11.36
N ARG A 127 -54.72 23.11 -11.26
CA ARG A 127 -54.25 21.86 -10.63
C ARG A 127 -53.04 21.30 -11.35
N LYS A 128 -53.08 21.31 -12.69
CA LYS A 128 -51.96 20.82 -13.51
C LYS A 128 -50.70 21.67 -13.31
N ALA A 129 -50.84 23.00 -13.27
CA ALA A 129 -49.73 23.90 -13.01
C ALA A 129 -49.11 23.69 -11.61
N VAL A 130 -49.93 23.42 -10.59
CA VAL A 130 -49.45 23.12 -9.23
C VAL A 130 -48.69 21.78 -9.21
N GLU A 131 -49.23 20.74 -9.84
CA GLU A 131 -48.58 19.42 -9.89
C GLU A 131 -47.23 19.48 -10.63
N GLU A 132 -47.16 20.20 -11.76
CA GLU A 132 -45.91 20.41 -12.50
C GLU A 132 -44.88 21.20 -11.67
N ALA A 133 -45.32 22.19 -10.88
CA ALA A 133 -44.44 22.94 -9.98
C ALA A 133 -43.91 22.06 -8.83
N GLU A 134 -44.75 21.22 -8.23
CA GLU A 134 -44.34 20.29 -7.17
C GLU A 134 -43.36 19.22 -7.70
N GLN A 135 -43.62 18.65 -8.88
CA GLN A 135 -42.70 17.70 -9.50
C GLN A 135 -41.34 18.34 -9.80
N LYS A 136 -41.33 19.59 -10.30
CA LYS A 136 -40.09 20.31 -10.57
C LYS A 136 -39.31 20.59 -9.28
N ALA A 137 -39.99 20.97 -8.20
CA ALA A 137 -39.36 21.21 -6.90
C ALA A 137 -38.73 19.92 -6.33
N GLN A 138 -39.43 18.78 -6.43
CA GLN A 138 -38.89 17.49 -5.98
C GLN A 138 -37.66 17.05 -6.80
N GLN A 139 -37.67 17.26 -8.12
CA GLN A 139 -36.51 16.96 -8.96
C GLN A 139 -35.30 17.84 -8.62
N GLU A 140 -35.52 19.13 -8.35
CA GLU A 140 -34.43 20.03 -7.97
C GLU A 140 -33.84 19.67 -6.59
N GLU A 141 -34.68 19.28 -5.63
CA GLU A 141 -34.22 18.83 -4.31
C GLU A 141 -33.42 17.52 -4.42
N ALA A 142 -33.89 16.55 -5.20
CA ALA A 142 -33.17 15.31 -5.45
C ALA A 142 -31.81 15.57 -6.12
N ALA A 143 -31.74 16.49 -7.09
CA ALA A 143 -30.49 16.88 -7.74
C ALA A 143 -29.51 17.54 -6.76
N ARG A 144 -30.00 18.41 -5.85
CA ARG A 144 -29.18 19.03 -4.80
C ARG A 144 -28.63 18.00 -3.81
N GLN A 145 -29.46 17.05 -3.38
CA GLN A 145 -29.01 15.98 -2.48
C GLN A 145 -27.96 15.07 -3.14
N ALA A 146 -28.14 14.73 -4.42
CA ALA A 146 -27.15 13.96 -5.17
C ALA A 146 -25.82 14.70 -5.33
N ALA A 147 -25.86 16.02 -5.60
CA ALA A 147 -24.65 16.85 -5.70
C ALA A 147 -23.90 16.92 -4.36
N ALA A 148 -24.61 17.10 -3.24
CA ALA A 148 -24.01 17.13 -1.90
C ALA A 148 -23.35 15.80 -1.52
N GLN A 149 -23.98 14.66 -1.87
CA GLN A 149 -23.38 13.34 -1.64
C GLN A 149 -22.12 13.14 -2.48
N ALA A 150 -22.13 13.55 -3.75
CA ALA A 150 -20.96 13.46 -4.62
C ALA A 150 -19.78 14.31 -4.11
N GLU A 151 -20.05 15.50 -3.57
CA GLU A 151 -19.02 16.34 -2.97
C GLU A 151 -18.43 15.72 -1.69
N ALA A 152 -19.29 15.18 -0.81
CA ALA A 152 -18.84 14.48 0.39
C ALA A 152 -17.96 13.27 0.06
N GLN A 153 -18.31 12.51 -0.98
CA GLN A 153 -17.51 11.38 -1.43
C GLN A 153 -16.13 11.80 -1.95
N ARG A 154 -16.06 12.90 -2.74
CA ARG A 154 -14.78 13.45 -3.20
C ARG A 154 -13.89 13.93 -2.06
N GLN A 155 -14.47 14.56 -1.03
CA GLN A 155 -13.71 14.98 0.16
C GLN A 155 -13.17 13.77 0.94
N ALA A 156 -13.96 12.70 1.09
CA ALA A 156 -13.53 11.47 1.73
C ALA A 156 -12.39 10.78 0.96
N GLU A 157 -12.48 10.73 -0.37
CA GLU A 157 -11.42 10.18 -1.22
C GLU A 157 -10.12 10.98 -1.12
N ALA A 158 -10.21 12.32 -1.11
CA ALA A 158 -9.04 13.19 -0.94
C ALA A 158 -8.34 12.97 0.41
N GLN A 159 -9.10 12.85 1.51
CA GLN A 159 -8.54 12.55 2.83
C GLN A 159 -7.89 11.15 2.89
N ALA A 160 -8.49 10.16 2.24
CA ALA A 160 -7.93 8.81 2.19
C ALA A 160 -6.60 8.78 1.42
N GLU A 161 -6.47 9.55 0.34
CA GLU A 161 -5.23 9.66 -0.42
C GLU A 161 -4.12 10.36 0.38
N GLU A 162 -4.44 11.44 1.11
CA GLU A 162 -3.48 12.12 1.98
C GLU A 162 -2.92 11.19 3.08
N GLN A 163 -3.79 10.37 3.68
CA GLN A 163 -3.36 9.38 4.69
C GLN A 163 -2.43 8.30 4.09
N ARG A 164 -2.68 7.86 2.85
CA ARG A 164 -1.79 6.90 2.17
C ARG A 164 -0.41 7.50 1.90
N GLN A 165 -0.35 8.75 1.47
CA GLN A 165 0.92 9.44 1.24
C GLN A 165 1.71 9.64 2.54
N ALA A 166 1.03 10.01 3.63
CA ALA A 166 1.65 10.10 4.95
C ALA A 166 2.21 8.75 5.44
N ALA A 167 1.45 7.66 5.26
CA ALA A 167 1.91 6.31 5.61
C ALA A 167 3.13 5.87 4.81
N ALA A 168 3.15 6.15 3.49
CA ALA A 168 4.29 5.82 2.62
C ALA A 168 5.56 6.59 3.03
N GLN A 169 5.44 7.88 3.38
CA GLN A 169 6.58 8.66 3.87
C GLN A 169 7.13 8.12 5.19
N ALA A 170 6.25 7.74 6.13
CA ALA A 170 6.67 7.14 7.41
C ALA A 170 7.37 5.79 7.22
N GLU A 171 6.92 4.97 6.26
CA GLU A 171 7.61 3.72 5.92
C GLU A 171 8.98 3.97 5.29
N ALA A 172 9.10 4.92 4.37
CA ALA A 172 10.38 5.29 3.76
C ALA A 172 11.39 5.80 4.81
N GLN A 173 10.95 6.60 5.78
CA GLN A 173 11.80 7.04 6.89
C GLN A 173 12.31 5.86 7.74
N ARG A 174 11.43 4.91 8.09
CA ARG A 174 11.84 3.72 8.86
C ARG A 174 12.85 2.86 8.11
N GLN A 175 12.68 2.70 6.79
CA GLN A 175 13.64 1.97 5.96
C GLN A 175 15.00 2.70 5.89
N ALA A 176 14.99 4.03 5.79
CA ALA A 176 16.22 4.83 5.81
C ALA A 176 16.97 4.73 7.15
N GLU A 177 16.25 4.78 8.28
CA GLU A 177 16.84 4.60 9.61
C GLU A 177 17.44 3.20 9.79
N ALA A 178 16.74 2.16 9.35
CA ALA A 178 17.25 0.79 9.40
C ALA A 178 18.54 0.62 8.55
N ALA A 179 18.57 1.22 7.35
CA ALA A 179 19.76 1.20 6.51
C ALA A 179 20.94 1.96 7.15
N ALA A 180 20.69 3.10 7.80
CA ALA A 180 21.71 3.85 8.52
C ALA A 180 22.27 3.06 9.71
N GLN A 181 21.41 2.36 10.46
CA GLN A 181 21.85 1.49 11.55
C GLN A 181 22.69 0.31 11.06
N ALA A 182 22.30 -0.32 9.94
CA ALA A 182 23.07 -1.40 9.33
C ALA A 182 24.47 -0.92 8.87
N ALA A 183 24.55 0.26 8.26
CA ALA A 183 25.83 0.86 7.87
C ALA A 183 26.71 1.20 9.08
N ALA A 184 26.12 1.70 10.17
CA ALA A 184 26.85 1.97 11.42
C ALA A 184 27.36 0.68 12.08
N ALA A 185 26.59 -0.41 12.02
CA ALA A 185 27.01 -1.72 12.52
C ALA A 185 28.17 -2.31 11.70
N GLN A 186 28.19 -2.11 10.38
CA GLN A 186 29.30 -2.54 9.51
C GLN A 186 30.58 -1.71 9.67
N ALA A 187 30.49 -0.46 10.15
CA ALA A 187 31.64 0.42 10.35
C ALA A 187 32.47 0.06 11.62
N ALA A 188 31.92 -0.73 12.53
CA ALA A 188 32.69 -1.28 13.65
C ALA A 188 33.49 -2.49 13.17
N ALA A 189 34.66 -2.25 12.57
CA ALA A 189 35.58 -3.32 12.21
C ALA A 189 35.83 -4.19 13.46
N ILE A 190 35.39 -5.45 13.39
CA ILE A 190 35.58 -6.40 14.48
C ILE A 190 37.08 -6.60 14.61
N GLY A 191 37.65 -6.11 15.70
CA GLY A 191 39.08 -6.17 15.97
C GLY A 191 39.44 -7.57 16.45
N HIS A 192 40.18 -8.31 15.64
CA HIS A 192 40.69 -9.62 15.99
C HIS A 192 42.19 -9.52 16.30
N ALA A 193 42.55 -9.87 17.54
CA ALA A 193 43.94 -10.03 17.92
C ALA A 193 44.46 -11.37 17.35
N VAL A 194 45.74 -11.38 16.98
CA VAL A 194 46.45 -12.62 16.61
C VAL A 194 47.04 -13.21 17.87
N ASP A 195 46.62 -14.41 18.24
CA ASP A 195 47.04 -15.07 19.48
C ASP A 195 48.43 -15.70 19.36
N ARG A 196 48.79 -16.13 18.15
CA ARG A 196 50.10 -16.70 17.86
C ARG A 196 50.47 -16.46 16.40
N THR A 197 51.76 -16.24 16.16
CA THR A 197 52.33 -16.17 14.81
C THR A 197 53.25 -17.36 14.60
N CYS A 198 53.09 -18.02 13.46
CA CYS A 198 53.85 -19.18 13.05
C CYS A 198 54.49 -18.92 11.69
N THR A 199 55.82 -18.91 11.65
CA THR A 199 56.54 -18.87 10.38
C THR A 199 57.01 -20.27 10.03
N THR A 200 56.73 -20.73 8.82
CA THR A 200 57.12 -22.08 8.43
C THR A 200 57.61 -22.16 6.99
N THR A 201 58.77 -22.80 6.82
CA THR A 201 59.34 -23.18 5.51
C THR A 201 58.88 -24.56 5.07
N GLN A 202 58.30 -25.37 5.96
CA GLN A 202 57.90 -26.75 5.73
C GLN A 202 56.75 -27.16 6.66
N GLN A 203 55.75 -27.89 6.15
CA GLN A 203 54.51 -28.30 6.84
C GLN A 203 54.63 -28.79 8.30
N ARG A 204 55.81 -29.28 8.74
CA ARG A 204 56.06 -29.66 10.14
C ARG A 204 55.89 -28.51 11.14
N GLY A 205 56.00 -27.25 10.71
CA GLY A 205 55.77 -26.10 11.59
C GLY A 205 54.31 -25.90 12.04
N LEU A 206 53.34 -26.51 11.33
CA LEU A 206 51.91 -26.32 11.61
C LEU A 206 51.46 -26.97 12.92
N ALA A 207 52.13 -28.04 13.37
CA ALA A 207 51.75 -28.73 14.60
C ALA A 207 51.85 -27.83 15.85
N ALA A 208 52.79 -26.88 15.87
CA ALA A 208 52.94 -25.92 16.97
C ALA A 208 51.83 -24.86 17.00
N CYS A 209 51.16 -24.66 15.88
CA CYS A 209 50.08 -23.69 15.68
C CYS A 209 48.72 -24.33 15.96
N GLN A 210 48.60 -25.65 15.70
CA GLN A 210 47.38 -26.41 15.90
C GLN A 210 46.81 -26.24 17.30
N GLY A 211 47.64 -26.31 18.34
CA GLY A 211 47.17 -26.12 19.72
C GLY A 211 46.59 -24.73 20.00
N ALA A 212 47.07 -23.67 19.34
CA ALA A 212 46.49 -22.33 19.50
C ALA A 212 45.16 -22.20 18.73
N ILE A 213 45.06 -22.83 17.55
CA ILE A 213 43.83 -22.89 16.76
C ILE A 213 42.74 -23.69 17.51
N ASP A 214 43.11 -24.81 18.14
CA ASP A 214 42.21 -25.68 18.93
C ASP A 214 41.68 -25.01 20.21
N LEU A 215 42.44 -24.05 20.76
CA LEU A 215 42.00 -23.21 21.88
C LEU A 215 41.14 -22.02 21.43
N GLY A 216 41.00 -21.83 20.11
CA GLY A 216 40.15 -20.83 19.51
C GLY A 216 40.79 -19.49 19.20
N GLY A 217 42.12 -19.46 19.21
CA GLY A 217 42.85 -18.29 18.82
C GLY A 217 42.92 -18.10 17.31
N LEU A 218 42.93 -16.85 16.88
CA LEU A 218 43.29 -16.49 15.51
C LEU A 218 44.81 -16.60 15.37
N VAL A 219 45.28 -17.52 14.54
CA VAL A 219 46.70 -17.78 14.35
C VAL A 219 47.16 -17.28 12.99
N GLU A 220 48.20 -16.46 12.97
CA GLU A 220 48.85 -16.02 11.75
C GLU A 220 49.90 -17.04 11.32
N ILE A 221 49.81 -17.51 10.08
CA ILE A 221 50.75 -18.44 9.46
C ILE A 221 51.34 -17.77 8.23
N THR A 222 52.65 -17.60 8.24
CA THR A 222 53.40 -17.13 7.08
C THR A 222 54.13 -18.32 6.48
N VAL A 223 53.70 -18.71 5.27
CA VAL A 223 54.32 -19.80 4.52
C VAL A 223 55.33 -19.21 3.54
N GLU A 224 56.60 -19.56 3.72
CA GLU A 224 57.63 -19.24 2.73
C GLU A 224 57.41 -20.12 1.50
N SER A 225 57.31 -19.52 0.31
CA SER A 225 57.07 -20.31 -0.88
C SER A 225 58.30 -21.18 -1.21
N PRO A 226 58.15 -22.51 -1.36
CA PRO A 226 59.26 -23.38 -1.75
C PRO A 226 59.65 -23.19 -3.23
N HIS A 227 59.00 -22.30 -3.98
CA HIS A 227 59.16 -22.12 -5.42
C HIS A 227 60.02 -20.91 -5.81
N GLY A 228 60.78 -20.34 -4.87
CA GLY A 228 61.72 -19.25 -5.13
C GLY A 228 61.09 -17.86 -4.99
N PRO A 229 61.88 -16.79 -5.17
CA PRO A 229 61.50 -15.40 -4.89
C PRO A 229 60.31 -14.89 -5.71
N ASP A 230 59.98 -15.56 -6.81
CA ASP A 230 58.90 -15.17 -7.73
C ASP A 230 57.49 -15.61 -7.26
N ASN A 231 57.40 -16.35 -6.15
CA ASN A 231 56.12 -16.74 -5.58
C ASN A 231 55.99 -16.12 -4.18
N PRO A 232 55.21 -15.05 -4.04
CA PRO A 232 55.17 -14.25 -2.82
C PRO A 232 54.68 -15.07 -1.62
N TYR A 233 55.14 -14.68 -0.44
CA TYR A 233 54.66 -15.19 0.84
C TYR A 233 53.13 -15.17 0.87
N THR A 234 52.55 -16.27 1.33
CA THR A 234 51.13 -16.32 1.67
C THR A 234 51.04 -16.21 3.18
N THR A 235 50.44 -15.12 3.64
CA THR A 235 50.05 -14.96 5.04
C THR A 235 48.60 -15.42 5.16
N ALA A 236 48.34 -16.38 6.03
CA ALA A 236 47.01 -16.86 6.31
C ALA A 236 46.69 -16.68 7.79
N TRP A 237 45.47 -16.27 8.11
CA TRP A 237 44.94 -16.33 9.47
C TRP A 237 43.94 -17.46 9.57
N LEU A 238 44.10 -18.31 10.57
CA LEU A 238 43.28 -19.50 10.77
C LEU A 238 42.68 -19.50 12.16
N ALA A 239 41.42 -19.91 12.25
CA ALA A 239 40.73 -20.21 13.50
C ALA A 239 39.74 -21.34 13.28
N HIS A 240 39.45 -22.15 14.31
CA HIS A 240 38.34 -23.12 14.24
C HIS A 240 37.02 -22.39 14.48
N ASN A 241 36.01 -22.64 13.65
CA ASN A 241 34.68 -22.06 13.83
C ASN A 241 34.07 -22.36 15.22
N SER A 242 34.21 -23.59 15.70
CA SER A 242 33.68 -24.02 17.01
C SER A 242 34.42 -23.42 18.21
N LYS A 243 35.51 -22.69 17.97
CA LYS A 243 36.36 -22.07 18.99
C LYS A 243 36.70 -20.65 18.52
N GLY A 244 35.72 -19.75 18.45
CA GLY A 244 36.00 -18.33 18.18
C GLY A 244 36.31 -17.94 16.73
N GLY A 245 36.36 -18.89 15.79
CA GLY A 245 36.47 -18.62 14.34
C GLY A 245 35.12 -18.51 13.61
N ASP A 246 33.98 -18.56 14.31
CA ASP A 246 32.64 -18.55 13.70
C ASP A 246 32.37 -17.29 12.89
N TRP A 247 32.88 -16.14 13.35
CA TRP A 247 32.72 -14.85 12.65
C TRP A 247 33.25 -14.89 11.20
N ILE A 248 34.24 -15.73 10.92
CA ILE A 248 34.78 -15.92 9.56
C ILE A 248 33.72 -16.51 8.62
N LEU A 249 32.81 -17.35 9.14
CA LEU A 249 31.68 -17.92 8.37
C LEU A 249 30.61 -16.89 8.01
N HIS A 250 30.54 -15.78 8.74
CA HIS A 250 29.56 -14.72 8.51
C HIS A 250 30.15 -13.51 7.79
N THR A 251 31.45 -13.54 7.50
CA THR A 251 32.17 -12.46 6.81
C THR A 251 31.94 -12.54 5.29
N ASN A 252 31.39 -11.49 4.69
CA ASN A 252 31.01 -11.42 3.29
C ASN A 252 32.04 -10.66 2.43
N ILE A 253 31.95 -10.83 1.11
CA ILE A 253 32.72 -10.01 0.16
C ILE A 253 32.30 -8.54 0.30
N GLY A 254 33.26 -7.64 0.43
CA GLY A 254 33.06 -6.22 0.70
C GLY A 254 33.22 -5.82 2.17
N ASP A 255 33.13 -6.78 3.10
CA ASP A 255 33.31 -6.50 4.52
C ASP A 255 34.75 -6.08 4.82
N THR A 256 34.92 -5.22 5.84
CA THR A 256 36.22 -4.84 6.37
C THR A 256 36.51 -5.61 7.65
N VAL A 257 37.63 -6.32 7.68
CA VAL A 257 38.11 -7.11 8.82
C VAL A 257 39.36 -6.44 9.39
N ARG A 258 39.42 -6.25 10.71
CA ARG A 258 40.61 -5.69 11.38
C ARG A 258 41.38 -6.80 12.07
N ILE A 259 42.58 -7.12 11.57
CA ILE A 259 43.45 -8.16 12.14
C ILE A 259 44.74 -7.51 12.60
N ASN A 260 45.08 -7.68 13.89
CA ASN A 260 46.27 -7.08 14.51
C ASN A 260 46.39 -5.56 14.25
N GLY A 261 45.26 -4.85 14.35
CA GLY A 261 45.17 -3.41 14.12
C GLY A 261 45.25 -2.94 12.66
N ARG A 262 45.30 -3.85 11.68
CA ARG A 262 45.30 -3.53 10.25
C ARG A 262 43.97 -3.90 9.61
N ASP A 263 43.47 -3.01 8.75
CA ASP A 263 42.21 -3.21 8.03
C ASP A 263 42.45 -3.93 6.70
N TYR A 264 41.62 -4.93 6.46
CA TYR A 264 41.58 -5.68 5.22
C TYR A 264 40.16 -5.68 4.68
N VAL A 265 40.00 -5.53 3.36
CA VAL A 265 38.72 -5.76 2.69
C VAL A 265 38.68 -7.18 2.13
N VAL A 266 37.55 -7.85 2.30
CA VAL A 266 37.31 -9.18 1.74
C VAL A 266 36.95 -9.01 0.27
N THR A 267 37.84 -9.45 -0.63
CA THR A 267 37.69 -9.26 -2.09
C THR A 267 37.18 -10.50 -2.81
N GLY A 268 37.21 -11.64 -2.14
CA GLY A 268 36.73 -12.91 -2.66
C GLY A 268 36.64 -13.95 -1.57
N GLY A 269 36.03 -15.08 -1.89
CA GLY A 269 35.92 -16.21 -0.97
C GLY A 269 35.60 -17.50 -1.70
N TRP A 270 35.88 -18.61 -1.05
CA TRP A 270 35.63 -19.96 -1.57
C TRP A 270 35.13 -20.85 -0.45
N ASP A 271 34.06 -21.56 -0.75
CA ASP A 271 33.66 -22.73 0.01
C ASP A 271 34.24 -23.95 -0.70
N GLN A 272 34.85 -24.86 0.05
CA GLN A 272 35.66 -25.96 -0.48
C GLN A 272 34.91 -26.89 -1.47
N ASP A 273 33.58 -26.91 -1.46
CA ASP A 273 32.75 -27.59 -2.48
C ASP A 273 32.91 -27.00 -3.90
N GLN A 274 33.40 -25.76 -4.04
CA GLN A 274 33.53 -25.05 -5.30
C GLN A 274 34.96 -25.00 -5.87
N ARG A 275 35.89 -25.85 -5.40
CA ARG A 275 37.32 -25.88 -5.82
C ARG A 275 37.60 -26.24 -7.30
N LYS A 276 36.66 -26.05 -8.22
CA LYS A 276 36.87 -26.16 -9.67
C LYS A 276 37.46 -24.88 -10.30
N GLY A 277 37.62 -23.79 -9.55
CA GLY A 277 38.28 -22.56 -10.01
C GLY A 277 39.82 -22.67 -10.05
N LYS A 278 40.45 -22.29 -11.17
CA LYS A 278 41.92 -22.19 -11.27
C LYS A 278 42.40 -20.93 -10.56
N TYR A 279 43.23 -21.08 -9.54
CA TYR A 279 43.96 -19.97 -8.91
C TYR A 279 44.85 -19.23 -9.91
N ASP A 280 44.83 -17.89 -9.94
CA ASP A 280 45.96 -17.12 -10.50
C ASP A 280 47.08 -17.02 -9.45
N ARG A 281 48.01 -17.98 -9.49
CA ARG A 281 49.06 -18.22 -8.49
C ARG A 281 50.09 -17.08 -8.32
N LYS A 282 49.90 -15.93 -8.96
CA LYS A 282 50.93 -14.89 -9.08
C LYS A 282 50.83 -13.72 -8.09
N LEU A 283 49.76 -13.61 -7.31
CA LEU A 283 49.60 -12.48 -6.38
C LEU A 283 49.92 -12.90 -4.94
N PRO A 284 50.56 -12.02 -4.13
CA PRO A 284 50.62 -12.18 -2.68
C PRO A 284 49.19 -12.25 -2.15
N ARG A 285 48.94 -13.18 -1.24
CA ARG A 285 47.59 -13.35 -0.70
C ARG A 285 47.61 -13.32 0.81
N TYR A 286 46.72 -12.50 1.33
CA TYR A 286 46.26 -12.58 2.69
C TYR A 286 45.02 -13.47 2.68
N LEU A 287 45.07 -14.58 3.39
CA LEU A 287 43.96 -15.53 3.47
C LEU A 287 43.37 -15.52 4.87
N LEU A 288 42.07 -15.71 4.97
CA LEU A 288 41.39 -15.92 6.24
C LEU A 288 40.58 -17.21 6.14
N GLN A 289 40.87 -18.17 7.01
CA GLN A 289 40.36 -19.53 6.88
C GLN A 289 39.69 -20.00 8.17
N THR A 290 38.61 -20.77 7.99
CA THR A 290 37.93 -21.49 9.06
C THR A 290 37.29 -22.75 8.51
N CYS A 291 36.92 -23.67 9.40
CA CYS A 291 36.18 -24.88 9.07
C CYS A 291 34.67 -24.59 9.08
N TYR A 292 33.88 -25.32 8.28
CA TYR A 292 32.43 -25.36 8.42
C TYR A 292 32.02 -26.33 9.54
N TYR A 293 30.88 -26.08 10.17
CA TYR A 293 30.35 -26.95 11.22
C TYR A 293 30.19 -28.39 10.72
N ASN A 294 30.78 -29.35 11.42
CA ASN A 294 30.66 -30.79 11.15
C ASN A 294 31.08 -31.27 9.76
N SER A 295 31.99 -30.58 9.08
CA SER A 295 32.39 -30.98 7.74
C SER A 295 33.87 -30.80 7.47
N ASP A 296 34.34 -31.55 6.47
CA ASP A 296 35.68 -31.42 5.88
C ASP A 296 35.83 -30.18 4.98
N TYR A 297 34.82 -29.29 5.00
CA TYR A 297 34.80 -28.09 4.20
C TYR A 297 35.41 -26.93 4.97
N MET A 298 36.31 -26.23 4.31
CA MET A 298 36.83 -24.96 4.78
C MET A 298 36.20 -23.82 3.99
N ARG A 299 35.97 -22.71 4.69
CA ARG A 299 35.78 -21.40 4.09
C ARG A 299 37.14 -20.71 4.02
N GLU A 300 37.47 -20.18 2.85
CA GLU A 300 38.67 -19.39 2.63
C GLU A 300 38.26 -18.05 2.04
N LEU A 301 38.63 -16.96 2.72
CA LEU A 301 38.41 -15.59 2.26
C LEU A 301 39.73 -14.98 1.81
N ILE A 302 39.68 -14.21 0.72
CA ILE A 302 40.80 -13.46 0.18
C ILE A 302 40.71 -12.04 0.72
N LEU A 303 41.74 -11.65 1.44
CA LEU A 303 41.88 -10.34 2.05
C LEU A 303 42.82 -9.47 1.20
N GLN A 304 42.45 -8.20 1.04
CA GLN A 304 43.31 -7.17 0.48
C GLN A 304 43.50 -6.07 1.53
N PRO A 305 44.73 -5.62 1.82
CA PRO A 305 44.95 -4.49 2.69
C PRO A 305 44.20 -3.26 2.17
N LYS A 306 43.55 -2.54 3.08
CA LYS A 306 42.86 -1.29 2.77
C LYS A 306 43.82 -0.10 2.75
#